data_AF-A0A6P8NCB7-F1
#
_entry.id   AF-A0A6P8NCB7-F1
#
_cell.length_a   1.000
_cell.length_b   1.000
_cell.length_c   1.000
_cell.angle_alpha   90.00
_cell.angle_beta   90.00
_cell.angle_gamma   90.00
#
_symmetry.space_group_name_H-M   'P 1'
#
loop_
_entity.id
_entity.type
_entity.pdbx_description
1 polymer ?
#
loop_
_entity_poly.entity_id
_entity_poly.type
_entity_poly.pdbx_seq_one_letter_code
_entity_poly.pdbx_strand_id
1 'polypeptide(L)'
;MKAWKDSASLILAARQTQRYIRPSSTKFQYNYNLLCLKRHRNSKFMPSTYVFPGGVIDPSDADLKWHNIYSAFGFDANSFKSLSPNAPNRPQIFKFKPNELPREVSLRITAIRETFEESGILLCKQSREEMTDLGWTQHIKISESELYNWQTRVHNDAREFYTLCKDFNCYPDLWSLYEWSNWLTPTCFIGRRYDTAFYLACIATMPQTIYEITEMEDLKWDMPGNFLFSSPNAAFPPPQQYEIARIAKFESIHNLLDFAVDRGKMGVLLNLPIQVELQDGKVHVLPGDSMYPNKVNLLDKQIIDRTDITISEFRDISPIKNRMEFFNLQVKELYVQNFDSADGHLAPLQLKNVSIAVARKNSKL
;
A
#
# COMPACT_ATOMS: atom_id res chain seq x y z
N MET A 1 11.92 -1.44 -23.02
CA MET A 1 11.31 -0.72 -21.88
C MET A 1 10.93 -1.75 -20.81
N LYS A 2 11.17 -1.46 -19.52
CA LYS A 2 10.76 -2.34 -18.41
C LYS A 2 9.22 -2.48 -18.42
N ALA A 3 8.70 -3.69 -18.20
CA ALA A 3 7.27 -3.97 -18.32
C ALA A 3 6.41 -3.33 -17.20
N TRP A 4 7.04 -2.94 -16.09
CA TRP A 4 6.46 -2.21 -14.98
C TRP A 4 7.52 -1.36 -14.27
N LYS A 5 7.10 -0.48 -13.37
CA LYS A 5 7.95 0.24 -12.42
C LYS A 5 7.83 -0.41 -11.05
N ASP A 6 8.93 -0.49 -10.30
CA ASP A 6 8.88 -0.97 -8.91
C ASP A 6 8.47 0.22 -8.04
N SER A 7 7.63 -0.01 -7.04
CA SER A 7 7.12 1.02 -6.14
C SER A 7 6.95 0.49 -4.72
N ALA A 8 6.84 1.40 -3.77
CA ALA A 8 6.50 1.07 -2.40
C ALA A 8 5.42 2.03 -1.88
N SER A 9 4.55 1.52 -1.01
CA SER A 9 3.47 2.31 -0.41
C SER A 9 3.31 1.97 1.06
N LEU A 10 2.97 2.97 1.86
CA LEU A 10 2.82 2.85 3.30
C LEU A 10 1.36 2.96 3.71
N ILE A 11 0.86 1.91 4.34
CA ILE A 11 -0.39 1.92 5.08
C ILE A 11 -0.07 2.39 6.51
N LEU A 12 -0.37 3.64 6.82
CA LEU A 12 -0.12 4.22 8.14
C LEU A 12 -1.41 4.26 8.96
N ALA A 13 -1.43 3.55 10.08
CA ALA A 13 -2.53 3.54 11.04
C ALA A 13 -2.16 4.36 12.29
N ALA A 14 -3.00 5.32 12.66
CA ALA A 14 -2.79 6.14 13.85
C ALA A 14 -3.88 5.90 14.88
N ARG A 15 -3.49 5.73 16.15
CA ARG A 15 -4.44 5.61 17.26
C ARG A 15 -5.27 6.88 17.39
N GLN A 16 -6.58 6.71 17.64
CA GLN A 16 -7.46 7.82 17.94
C GLN A 16 -7.23 8.35 19.36
N THR A 17 -7.10 9.67 19.50
CA THR A 17 -6.95 10.36 20.79
C THR A 17 -8.26 10.86 21.38
N GLN A 18 -9.33 10.99 20.58
CA GLN A 18 -10.64 11.46 21.07
C GLN A 18 -11.50 10.30 21.62
N ARG A 19 -12.05 10.51 22.83
CA ARG A 19 -13.09 9.66 23.40
C ARG A 19 -14.37 9.80 22.57
N TYR A 20 -14.88 8.66 22.11
CA TYR A 20 -16.11 8.51 21.32
C TYR A 20 -17.28 9.39 21.79
N ILE A 21 -17.82 10.20 20.87
CA ILE A 21 -19.25 10.54 20.83
C ILE A 21 -19.84 9.69 19.71
N ARG A 22 -20.78 8.80 20.05
CA ARG A 22 -21.40 7.79 19.18
C ARG A 22 -21.94 8.40 17.86
N PRO A 23 -21.63 7.83 16.69
CA PRO A 23 -22.54 7.79 15.55
C PRO A 23 -23.32 6.46 15.58
N SER A 24 -24.64 6.52 15.42
CA SER A 24 -25.58 5.42 15.65
C SER A 24 -25.74 4.43 14.48
N SER A 25 -24.72 4.18 13.64
CA SER A 25 -24.96 3.41 12.40
C SER A 25 -23.86 2.46 11.91
N THR A 26 -22.68 2.37 12.52
CA THR A 26 -21.66 1.39 12.11
C THR A 26 -21.65 0.16 13.02
N LYS A 27 -21.60 -1.04 12.42
CA LYS A 27 -21.49 -2.33 13.15
C LYS A 27 -20.11 -2.57 13.79
N PHE A 28 -19.08 -1.84 13.33
CA PHE A 28 -17.70 -1.98 13.79
C PHE A 28 -17.24 -0.73 14.52
N GLN A 29 -16.47 -0.90 15.59
CA GLN A 29 -15.85 0.19 16.36
C GLN A 29 -14.33 0.14 16.16
N TYR A 30 -13.73 1.23 15.66
CA TYR A 30 -12.29 1.29 15.42
C TYR A 30 -11.65 2.28 16.40
N ASN A 31 -10.54 1.90 17.04
CA ASN A 31 -9.76 2.83 17.87
C ASN A 31 -8.61 3.52 17.11
N TYR A 32 -8.68 3.52 15.77
CA TYR A 32 -7.64 4.06 14.90
C TYR A 32 -8.20 4.56 13.57
N ASN A 33 -7.38 5.40 12.92
CA ASN A 33 -7.60 5.95 11.59
C ASN A 33 -6.49 5.48 10.64
N LEU A 34 -6.79 5.41 9.34
CA LEU A 34 -5.82 5.22 8.28
C LEU A 34 -5.58 6.55 7.56
N LEU A 35 -4.32 6.79 7.18
CA LEU A 35 -3.95 7.90 6.29
C LEU A 35 -4.25 7.52 4.83
N CYS A 36 -5.05 8.32 4.15
CA CYS A 36 -5.24 8.26 2.70
C CYS A 36 -5.14 9.65 2.09
N LEU A 37 -4.54 9.75 0.90
CA LEU A 37 -4.41 10.97 0.12
C LEU A 37 -5.20 10.85 -1.17
N LYS A 38 -5.82 11.95 -1.61
CA LYS A 38 -6.53 12.01 -2.87
C LYS A 38 -5.60 12.54 -3.95
N ARG A 39 -5.32 11.70 -4.94
CA ARG A 39 -4.48 12.08 -6.08
C ARG A 39 -5.08 13.28 -6.81
N HIS A 40 -4.24 14.23 -7.18
CA HIS A 40 -4.67 15.39 -7.93
C HIS A 40 -5.35 14.98 -9.25
N ARG A 41 -6.39 15.72 -9.66
CA ARG A 41 -7.16 15.47 -10.90
C ARG A 41 -6.32 15.37 -12.18
N ASN A 42 -5.12 15.96 -12.21
CA ASN A 42 -4.21 15.90 -13.36
C ASN A 42 -3.26 14.68 -13.33
N SER A 43 -3.38 13.81 -12.33
CA SER A 43 -2.58 12.59 -12.24
C SER A 43 -2.73 11.74 -13.50
N LYS A 44 -1.58 11.31 -14.04
CA LYS A 44 -1.53 10.44 -15.22
C LYS A 44 -2.17 9.07 -14.94
N PHE A 45 -2.21 8.60 -13.70
CA PHE A 45 -2.79 7.30 -13.37
C PHE A 45 -3.74 7.43 -12.20
N MET A 46 -4.98 6.91 -12.35
CA MET A 46 -6.03 6.96 -11.33
C MET A 46 -6.23 8.37 -10.72
N PRO A 47 -6.62 9.39 -11.50
CA PRO A 47 -6.83 10.75 -10.98
C PRO A 47 -8.05 10.85 -10.04
N SER A 48 -7.98 11.72 -9.04
CA SER A 48 -9.05 12.01 -8.07
C SER A 48 -9.49 10.79 -7.23
N THR A 49 -8.57 9.86 -6.98
CA THR A 49 -8.82 8.65 -6.17
C THR A 49 -8.01 8.70 -4.89
N TYR A 50 -8.55 8.16 -3.81
CA TYR A 50 -7.80 8.00 -2.57
C TYR A 50 -6.82 6.83 -2.67
N VAL A 51 -5.60 7.06 -2.19
CA VAL A 51 -4.51 6.09 -2.12
C VAL A 51 -3.79 6.21 -0.79
N PHE A 52 -3.12 5.12 -0.40
CA PHE A 52 -2.07 5.21 0.62
C PHE A 52 -0.87 5.97 0.06
N PRO A 53 -0.10 6.68 0.89
CA PRO A 53 1.10 7.35 0.42
C PRO A 53 2.07 6.37 -0.21
N GLY A 54 2.76 6.79 -1.27
CA GLY A 54 3.73 5.94 -1.95
C GLY A 54 3.93 6.22 -3.42
N GLY A 55 5.09 5.79 -3.91
CA GLY A 55 5.53 6.08 -5.25
C GLY A 55 6.59 5.13 -5.76
N VAL A 56 7.20 5.52 -6.87
CA VAL A 56 8.19 4.72 -7.59
C VAL A 56 9.52 4.79 -6.84
N ILE A 57 10.22 3.65 -6.76
CA ILE A 57 11.56 3.66 -6.20
C ILE A 57 12.50 4.55 -7.03
N ASP A 58 13.22 5.44 -6.34
CA ASP A 58 14.30 6.22 -6.93
C ASP A 58 15.63 5.49 -6.71
N PRO A 59 16.63 5.58 -7.63
CA PRO A 59 17.94 4.99 -7.41
C PRO A 59 18.61 5.43 -6.09
N SER A 60 18.32 6.65 -5.61
CA SER A 60 18.83 7.15 -4.33
C SER A 60 18.29 6.41 -3.10
N ASP A 61 17.11 5.77 -3.20
CA ASP A 61 16.54 4.93 -2.13
C ASP A 61 17.34 3.61 -1.97
N ALA A 62 18.04 3.18 -3.02
CA ALA A 62 18.83 1.95 -3.05
C ALA A 62 20.34 2.21 -2.92
N ASP A 63 20.76 3.46 -2.74
CA ASP A 63 22.17 3.85 -2.66
C ASP A 63 22.85 3.29 -1.41
N LEU A 64 24.03 2.69 -1.57
CA LEU A 64 24.80 2.12 -0.48
C LEU A 64 25.23 3.15 0.58
N LYS A 65 25.24 4.45 0.25
CA LYS A 65 25.55 5.52 1.21
C LYS A 65 24.63 5.55 2.43
N TRP A 66 23.42 4.98 2.34
CA TRP A 66 22.52 4.85 3.49
C TRP A 66 23.18 4.11 4.65
N HIS A 67 24.10 3.17 4.38
CA HIS A 67 24.90 2.53 5.43
C HIS A 67 25.62 3.54 6.33
N ASN A 68 26.08 4.68 5.80
CA ASN A 68 26.77 5.69 6.60
C ASN A 68 25.86 6.34 7.65
N ILE A 69 24.60 6.62 7.29
CA ILE A 69 23.61 7.14 8.24
C ILE A 69 23.36 6.08 9.31
N TYR A 70 23.00 4.86 8.92
CA TYR A 70 22.71 3.79 9.88
C TYR A 70 23.90 3.47 10.79
N SER A 71 25.13 3.45 10.27
CA SER A 71 26.33 3.21 11.07
C SER A 71 26.62 4.31 12.09
N ALA A 72 26.23 5.56 11.83
CA ALA A 72 26.30 6.63 12.82
C ALA A 72 25.40 6.39 14.05
N PHE A 73 24.35 5.58 13.91
CA PHE A 73 23.45 5.15 15.00
C PHE A 73 23.77 3.73 15.52
N GLY A 74 24.94 3.19 15.18
CA GLY A 74 25.42 1.90 15.70
C GLY A 74 24.80 0.67 15.03
N PHE A 75 24.25 0.81 13.82
CA PHE A 75 23.87 -0.34 12.99
C PHE A 75 25.04 -0.79 12.12
N ASP A 76 25.16 -2.10 11.96
CA ASP A 76 26.14 -2.74 11.07
C ASP A 76 25.47 -3.31 9.81
N ALA A 77 26.26 -3.83 8.87
CA ALA A 77 25.73 -4.44 7.65
C ALA A 77 24.83 -5.66 7.93
N ASN A 78 25.00 -6.34 9.07
CA ASN A 78 24.18 -7.49 9.45
C ASN A 78 22.82 -7.08 10.04
N SER A 79 22.69 -5.84 10.51
CA SER A 79 21.46 -5.32 11.14
C SER A 79 20.26 -5.40 10.19
N PHE A 80 20.47 -5.26 8.88
CA PHE A 80 19.39 -5.38 7.88
C PHE A 80 18.92 -6.81 7.64
N LYS A 81 19.65 -7.84 8.08
CA LYS A 81 19.23 -9.25 7.91
C LYS A 81 17.91 -9.52 8.62
N SER A 82 17.63 -8.84 9.73
CA SER A 82 16.38 -9.00 10.48
C SER A 82 15.15 -8.46 9.73
N LEU A 83 15.34 -7.63 8.70
CA LEU A 83 14.25 -7.11 7.85
C LEU A 83 13.83 -8.10 6.77
N SER A 84 14.61 -9.18 6.58
CA SER A 84 14.32 -10.23 5.61
C SER A 84 13.42 -11.30 6.24
N PRO A 85 12.20 -11.52 5.75
CA PRO A 85 11.34 -12.62 6.20
C PRO A 85 11.93 -14.00 5.86
N ASN A 86 11.47 -15.00 6.60
CA ASN A 86 11.82 -16.41 6.38
C ASN A 86 10.92 -17.02 5.30
N ALA A 87 11.01 -16.49 4.07
CA ALA A 87 10.17 -16.89 2.95
C ALA A 87 11.02 -17.50 1.82
N PRO A 88 10.81 -18.79 1.44
CA PRO A 88 11.62 -19.45 0.41
C PRO A 88 11.35 -18.89 -0.99
N ASN A 89 10.11 -18.45 -1.25
CA ASN A 89 9.68 -17.88 -2.52
C ASN A 89 9.22 -16.44 -2.29
N ARG A 90 9.86 -15.48 -2.97
CA ARG A 90 9.53 -14.06 -2.85
C ARG A 90 9.24 -13.44 -4.21
N PRO A 91 8.35 -12.43 -4.28
CA PRO A 91 8.07 -11.70 -5.51
C PRO A 91 9.32 -11.06 -6.12
N GLN A 92 9.30 -10.86 -7.44
CA GLN A 92 10.46 -10.37 -8.20
C GLN A 92 10.96 -9.00 -7.73
N ILE A 93 10.09 -8.18 -7.14
CA ILE A 93 10.45 -6.86 -6.57
C ILE A 93 11.50 -6.95 -5.45
N PHE A 94 11.59 -8.09 -4.76
CA PHE A 94 12.56 -8.35 -3.68
C PHE A 94 13.84 -9.06 -4.17
N LYS A 95 13.97 -9.29 -5.48
CA LYS A 95 15.17 -9.93 -6.03
C LYS A 95 16.40 -9.05 -5.81
N PHE A 96 17.47 -9.66 -5.30
CA PHE A 96 18.77 -9.02 -5.12
C PHE A 96 19.25 -8.32 -6.40
N LYS A 97 19.81 -7.13 -6.23
CA LYS A 97 20.47 -6.34 -7.28
C LYS A 97 21.90 -6.01 -6.82
N PRO A 98 22.92 -6.23 -7.67
CA PRO A 98 24.30 -5.92 -7.30
C PRO A 98 24.49 -4.40 -7.16
N ASN A 99 25.38 -3.99 -6.24
CA ASN A 99 25.73 -2.59 -5.97
C ASN A 99 24.56 -1.69 -5.51
N GLU A 100 23.48 -2.30 -5.03
CA GLU A 100 22.34 -1.63 -4.41
C GLU A 100 22.15 -2.18 -2.99
N LEU A 101 21.48 -1.41 -2.13
CA LEU A 101 20.96 -1.93 -0.87
C LEU A 101 20.02 -3.13 -1.12
N PRO A 102 19.89 -4.05 -0.15
CA PRO A 102 18.86 -5.08 -0.19
C PRO A 102 17.47 -4.47 -0.44
N ARG A 103 16.63 -5.14 -1.22
CA ARG A 103 15.31 -4.62 -1.61
C ARG A 103 14.40 -4.43 -0.41
N GLU A 104 14.58 -5.23 0.62
CA GLU A 104 13.94 -5.14 1.94
C GLU A 104 14.21 -3.78 2.61
N VAL A 105 15.37 -3.18 2.34
CA VAL A 105 15.78 -1.87 2.85
C VAL A 105 15.31 -0.78 1.91
N SER A 106 15.68 -0.87 0.62
CA SER A 106 15.42 0.23 -0.34
C SER A 106 13.93 0.51 -0.50
N LEU A 107 13.08 -0.52 -0.54
CA LEU A 107 11.63 -0.33 -0.67
C LEU A 107 11.00 0.30 0.58
N ARG A 108 11.53 0.02 1.78
CA ARG A 108 11.10 0.70 3.01
C ARG A 108 11.53 2.17 3.02
N ILE A 109 12.74 2.47 2.55
CA ILE A 109 13.21 3.85 2.37
C ILE A 109 12.31 4.58 1.37
N THR A 110 11.98 3.97 0.22
CA THR A 110 11.02 4.52 -0.73
C THR A 110 9.68 4.83 -0.07
N ALA A 111 9.09 3.89 0.67
CA ALA A 111 7.80 4.09 1.33
C ALA A 111 7.84 5.27 2.33
N ILE A 112 8.94 5.40 3.09
CA ILE A 112 9.12 6.50 4.06
C ILE A 112 9.34 7.83 3.34
N ARG A 113 10.19 7.88 2.32
CA ARG A 113 10.46 9.10 1.53
C ARG A 113 9.18 9.63 0.90
N GLU A 114 8.44 8.77 0.21
CA GLU A 114 7.18 9.13 -0.46
C GLU A 114 6.12 9.57 0.57
N THR A 115 6.06 8.92 1.73
CA THR A 115 5.18 9.36 2.83
C THR A 115 5.54 10.77 3.30
N PHE A 116 6.83 11.06 3.47
CA PHE A 116 7.28 12.40 3.83
C PHE A 116 6.93 13.42 2.74
N GLU A 117 7.27 13.10 1.48
CA GLU A 117 7.01 13.95 0.32
C GLU A 117 5.52 14.33 0.23
N GLU A 118 4.63 13.32 0.24
CA GLU A 118 3.21 13.51 -0.03
C GLU A 118 2.40 14.00 1.19
N SER A 119 2.86 13.77 2.43
CA SER A 119 2.07 14.05 3.65
C SER A 119 2.80 14.82 4.76
N GLY A 120 4.10 15.05 4.62
CA GLY A 120 4.94 15.76 5.58
C GLY A 120 5.35 14.93 6.80
N ILE A 121 4.97 13.65 6.88
CA ILE A 121 5.28 12.80 8.02
C ILE A 121 6.67 12.18 7.85
N LEU A 122 7.63 12.62 8.67
CA LEU A 122 8.99 12.07 8.69
C LEU A 122 9.09 10.87 9.65
N LEU A 123 8.91 9.65 9.13
CA LEU A 123 9.04 8.40 9.89
C LEU A 123 10.52 7.99 10.06
N CYS A 124 11.20 8.73 10.92
CA CYS A 124 12.60 8.52 11.28
C CYS A 124 12.76 8.47 12.80
N LYS A 125 13.94 7.99 13.24
CA LYS A 125 14.37 7.95 14.64
C LYS A 125 15.68 8.72 14.83
N GLN A 126 15.87 9.31 16.01
CA GLN A 126 17.10 10.05 16.37
C GLN A 126 17.98 9.29 17.35
N SER A 127 17.48 8.22 17.95
CA SER A 127 18.30 7.29 18.73
C SER A 127 17.86 5.84 18.52
N ARG A 128 18.71 4.89 18.93
CA ARG A 128 18.38 3.46 18.94
C ARG A 128 17.60 3.05 20.20
N GLU A 129 17.75 3.83 21.28
CA GLU A 129 17.20 3.55 22.61
C GLU A 129 15.76 4.03 22.80
N GLU A 130 15.24 4.85 21.87
CA GLU A 130 13.83 5.29 21.76
C GLU A 130 12.81 4.16 21.54
N MET A 131 13.16 2.88 21.78
CA MET A 131 12.28 1.72 21.68
C MET A 131 11.28 1.63 22.85
N THR A 132 10.57 2.72 23.17
CA THR A 132 9.64 2.75 24.31
C THR A 132 8.37 1.94 24.07
N ASP A 133 8.03 1.64 22.82
CA ASP A 133 6.93 0.75 22.44
C ASP A 133 7.35 -0.15 21.26
N LEU A 134 7.64 -1.43 21.54
CA LEU A 134 8.09 -2.39 20.55
C LEU A 134 7.12 -2.46 19.35
N GLY A 135 7.63 -2.16 18.16
CA GLY A 135 6.93 -2.25 16.88
C GLY A 135 6.09 -1.04 16.47
N TRP A 136 5.93 -0.04 17.33
CA TRP A 136 5.30 1.22 16.96
C TRP A 136 6.29 2.12 16.24
N THR A 137 5.87 2.72 15.12
CA THR A 137 6.67 3.74 14.45
C THR A 137 6.60 5.05 15.20
N GLN A 138 7.65 5.84 15.06
CA GLN A 138 7.71 7.21 15.54
C GLN A 138 7.82 8.18 14.36
N HIS A 139 7.64 9.46 14.64
CA HIS A 139 7.89 10.52 13.67
C HIS A 139 8.69 11.64 14.33
N ILE A 140 9.50 12.32 13.53
CA ILE A 140 10.18 13.53 13.95
C ILE A 140 9.30 14.72 13.58
N LYS A 141 9.13 15.63 14.52
CA LYS A 141 8.41 16.89 14.28
C LYS A 141 9.31 17.86 13.55
N ILE A 142 8.83 18.40 12.45
CA ILE A 142 9.47 19.48 11.70
C ILE A 142 8.62 20.73 11.86
N SER A 143 9.24 21.90 12.01
CA SER A 143 8.51 23.16 12.05
C SER A 143 7.78 23.41 10.73
N GLU A 144 6.60 24.03 10.75
CA GLU A 144 5.83 24.28 9.51
C GLU A 144 6.64 25.06 8.46
N SER A 145 7.48 26.00 8.91
CA SER A 145 8.37 26.80 8.04
C SER A 145 9.43 25.96 7.32
N GLU A 146 9.99 24.95 7.99
CA GLU A 146 10.99 24.07 7.39
C GLU A 146 10.36 22.94 6.59
N LEU A 147 9.17 22.48 7.02
CA LEU A 147 8.48 21.33 6.42
C LEU A 147 8.20 21.57 4.94
N TYR A 148 7.63 22.73 4.59
CA TYR A 148 7.32 23.05 3.19
C TYR A 148 8.59 23.09 2.31
N ASN A 149 9.69 23.65 2.84
CA ASN A 149 10.97 23.72 2.13
C ASN A 149 11.52 22.30 1.88
N TRP A 150 11.54 21.47 2.91
CA TRP A 150 12.03 20.10 2.81
C TRP A 150 11.16 19.21 1.92
N GLN A 151 9.82 19.30 2.03
CA GLN A 151 8.91 18.59 1.10
C GLN A 151 9.19 19.00 -0.35
N THR A 152 9.31 20.30 -0.62
CA THR A 152 9.62 20.81 -1.96
C THR A 152 10.96 20.28 -2.48
N ARG A 153 11.99 20.25 -1.63
CA ARG A 153 13.32 19.74 -2.00
C ARG A 153 13.28 18.24 -2.32
N VAL A 154 12.67 17.44 -1.45
CA VAL A 154 12.56 15.98 -1.63
C VAL A 154 11.70 15.64 -2.85
N HIS A 155 10.59 16.35 -3.07
CA HIS A 155 9.74 16.19 -4.25
C HIS A 155 10.50 16.44 -5.56
N ASN A 156 11.29 17.50 -5.61
CA ASN A 156 12.08 17.83 -6.80
C ASN A 156 13.30 16.92 -6.99
N ASP A 157 13.84 16.38 -5.90
CA ASP A 157 15.02 15.52 -5.92
C ASP A 157 15.03 14.54 -4.73
N ALA A 158 14.74 13.26 -5.02
CA ALA A 158 14.72 12.20 -4.01
C ALA A 158 16.04 12.06 -3.22
N ARG A 159 17.18 12.51 -3.78
CA ARG A 159 18.48 12.50 -3.08
C ARG A 159 18.48 13.42 -1.85
N GLU A 160 17.64 14.45 -1.86
CA GLU A 160 17.50 15.39 -0.74
C GLU A 160 16.89 14.74 0.49
N PHE A 161 16.24 13.57 0.37
CA PHE A 161 15.77 12.81 1.53
C PHE A 161 16.93 12.30 2.39
N TYR A 162 18.05 11.91 1.76
CA TYR A 162 19.28 11.58 2.48
C TYR A 162 19.88 12.82 3.17
N THR A 163 19.86 13.98 2.48
CA THR A 163 20.32 15.26 3.05
C THR A 163 19.47 15.66 4.25
N LEU A 164 18.15 15.50 4.16
CA LEU A 164 17.20 15.73 5.24
C LEU A 164 17.51 14.86 6.46
N CYS A 165 17.72 13.56 6.25
CA CYS A 165 18.06 12.65 7.36
C CYS A 165 19.37 13.05 8.05
N LYS A 166 20.37 13.52 7.28
CA LYS A 166 21.60 14.07 7.87
C LYS A 166 21.37 15.35 8.66
N ASP A 167 20.57 16.26 8.15
CA ASP A 167 20.31 17.57 8.76
C ASP A 167 19.57 17.43 10.10
N PHE A 168 18.56 16.56 10.14
CA PHE A 168 17.81 16.24 11.37
C PHE A 168 18.51 15.22 12.28
N ASN A 169 19.74 14.80 11.93
CA ASN A 169 20.49 13.74 12.60
C ASN A 169 19.60 12.54 12.93
N CYS A 170 19.00 11.95 11.90
CA CYS A 170 18.07 10.85 12.02
C CYS A 170 18.26 9.78 10.94
N TYR A 171 17.60 8.64 11.12
CA TYR A 171 17.57 7.55 10.16
C TYR A 171 16.13 7.06 9.90
N PRO A 172 15.79 6.63 8.68
CA PRO A 172 14.46 6.07 8.38
C PRO A 172 14.15 4.84 9.24
N ASP A 173 12.96 4.79 9.82
CA ASP A 173 12.55 3.74 10.77
C ASP A 173 12.10 2.45 10.07
N LEU A 174 13.05 1.67 9.57
CA LEU A 174 12.77 0.47 8.77
C LEU A 174 12.09 -0.65 9.56
N TRP A 175 12.43 -0.80 10.85
CA TRP A 175 12.02 -1.94 11.66
C TRP A 175 10.58 -1.88 12.15
N SER A 176 9.95 -0.71 12.07
CA SER A 176 8.53 -0.52 12.37
C SER A 176 7.62 -0.64 11.13
N LEU A 177 8.20 -0.95 9.96
CA LEU A 177 7.48 -1.18 8.70
C LEU A 177 7.41 -2.68 8.39
N TYR A 178 6.21 -3.24 8.48
CA TYR A 178 5.93 -4.66 8.28
C TYR A 178 5.45 -4.94 6.86
N GLU A 179 6.02 -5.95 6.21
CA GLU A 179 5.58 -6.37 4.87
C GLU A 179 4.12 -6.84 4.91
N TRP A 180 3.24 -6.11 4.23
CA TRP A 180 1.80 -6.34 4.26
C TRP A 180 1.33 -7.10 3.02
N SER A 181 1.59 -6.58 1.83
CA SER A 181 1.24 -7.24 0.57
C SER A 181 2.11 -6.79 -0.59
N ASN A 182 2.07 -7.53 -1.70
CA ASN A 182 2.67 -7.11 -2.96
C ASN A 182 1.65 -7.21 -4.09
N TRP A 183 1.55 -6.17 -4.91
CA TRP A 183 0.57 -6.06 -5.99
C TRP A 183 1.24 -5.67 -7.31
N LEU A 184 0.99 -6.46 -8.36
CA LEU A 184 1.37 -6.09 -9.72
C LEU A 184 0.13 -5.67 -10.51
N THR A 185 0.24 -4.53 -11.18
CA THR A 185 -0.83 -4.03 -12.05
C THR A 185 -1.15 -5.06 -13.15
N PRO A 186 -2.44 -5.37 -13.44
CA PRO A 186 -2.81 -6.36 -14.44
C PRO A 186 -2.20 -6.11 -15.82
N THR A 187 -1.94 -7.18 -16.57
CA THR A 187 -1.31 -7.11 -17.90
C THR A 187 -2.22 -6.45 -18.96
N CYS A 188 -3.52 -6.30 -18.68
CA CYS A 188 -4.44 -5.55 -19.54
C CYS A 188 -4.21 -4.03 -19.51
N PHE A 189 -3.46 -3.49 -18.53
CA PHE A 189 -3.07 -2.07 -18.48
C PHE A 189 -1.74 -1.87 -19.23
N ILE A 190 -1.83 -1.38 -20.47
CA ILE A 190 -0.64 -1.18 -21.31
C ILE A 190 0.07 0.13 -20.92
N GLY A 191 1.39 0.05 -20.68
CA GLY A 191 2.28 1.20 -20.52
C GLY A 191 2.30 1.89 -19.15
N ARG A 192 1.39 1.55 -18.24
CA ARG A 192 1.33 2.09 -16.87
C ARG A 192 1.08 0.98 -15.86
N ARG A 193 2.12 0.18 -15.60
CA ARG A 193 2.10 -0.92 -14.64
C ARG A 193 3.12 -0.69 -13.55
N TYR A 194 2.73 -1.06 -12.34
CA TYR A 194 3.49 -0.91 -11.12
C TYR A 194 3.49 -2.24 -10.37
N ASP A 195 4.67 -2.64 -9.90
CA ASP A 195 4.89 -3.71 -8.93
C ASP A 195 5.14 -3.04 -7.58
N THR A 196 4.13 -3.06 -6.70
CA THR A 196 4.14 -2.28 -5.46
C THR A 196 4.26 -3.18 -4.25
N ALA A 197 5.26 -2.94 -3.40
CA ALA A 197 5.31 -3.47 -2.04
C ALA A 197 4.54 -2.55 -1.09
N PHE A 198 3.56 -3.09 -0.38
CA PHE A 198 2.84 -2.39 0.69
C PHE A 198 3.44 -2.74 2.03
N TYR A 199 3.71 -1.71 2.83
CA TYR A 199 4.12 -1.84 4.22
C TYR A 199 3.02 -1.33 5.14
N LEU A 200 2.87 -1.93 6.32
CA LEU A 200 2.02 -1.42 7.40
C LEU A 200 2.91 -0.86 8.51
N ALA A 201 2.54 0.31 9.03
CA ALA A 201 3.08 0.86 10.27
C ALA A 201 1.95 1.39 11.16
N CYS A 202 2.12 1.26 12.48
CA CYS A 202 1.20 1.81 13.47
C CYS A 202 1.89 2.91 14.28
N ILE A 203 1.23 4.06 14.45
CA ILE A 203 1.73 5.20 15.22
C ILE A 203 0.81 5.52 16.40
N ALA A 204 1.41 5.76 17.56
CA ALA A 204 0.69 5.93 18.81
C ALA A 204 -0.11 7.25 18.89
N THR A 205 0.36 8.29 18.20
CA THR A 205 -0.30 9.59 18.12
C THR A 205 -0.38 10.02 16.67
N MET A 206 -1.56 10.46 16.23
CA MET A 206 -1.76 11.00 14.88
C MET A 206 -0.90 12.26 14.69
N PRO A 207 0.05 12.27 13.72
CA PRO A 207 0.90 13.41 13.46
C PRO A 207 0.13 14.52 12.76
N GLN A 208 0.67 15.73 12.78
CA GLN A 208 0.23 16.77 11.85
C GLN A 208 0.63 16.38 10.43
N THR A 209 -0.22 16.69 9.46
CA THR A 209 -0.04 16.31 8.07
C THR A 209 -0.31 17.48 7.15
N ILE A 210 0.56 17.67 6.17
CA ILE A 210 0.43 18.68 5.12
C ILE A 210 0.67 17.95 3.80
N TYR A 211 -0.35 17.93 2.95
CA TYR A 211 -0.21 17.28 1.66
C TYR A 211 0.49 18.19 0.64
N GLU A 212 1.25 17.59 -0.27
CA GLU A 212 1.88 18.30 -1.38
C GLU A 212 0.82 18.63 -2.45
N ILE A 213 0.64 19.91 -2.77
CA ILE A 213 -0.51 20.42 -3.53
C ILE A 213 -0.42 20.18 -5.04
N THR A 214 0.74 19.82 -5.58
CA THR A 214 0.91 19.51 -7.01
C THR A 214 0.56 18.05 -7.31
N GLU A 215 0.83 17.15 -6.36
CA GLU A 215 0.59 15.71 -6.43
C GLU A 215 -0.80 15.32 -5.90
N MET A 216 -1.27 16.01 -4.85
CA MET A 216 -2.48 15.67 -4.09
C MET A 216 -3.47 16.85 -4.01
N GLU A 217 -4.76 16.54 -3.91
CA GLU A 217 -5.84 17.53 -3.78
C GLU A 217 -6.64 17.40 -2.47
N ASP A 218 -6.39 16.36 -1.67
CA ASP A 218 -7.00 16.15 -0.35
C ASP A 218 -6.18 15.13 0.46
N LEU A 219 -6.31 15.17 1.79
CA LEU A 219 -5.69 14.23 2.73
C LEU A 219 -6.67 13.94 3.86
N LYS A 220 -6.82 12.66 4.20
CA LYS A 220 -7.74 12.21 5.24
C LYS A 220 -7.12 11.18 6.18
N TRP A 221 -7.38 11.40 7.46
CA TRP A 221 -7.34 10.38 8.49
C TRP A 221 -8.76 9.96 8.82
N ASP A 222 -9.12 8.72 8.49
CA ASP A 222 -10.47 8.21 8.78
C ASP A 222 -10.46 6.74 9.17
N MET A 223 -11.54 6.28 9.80
CA MET A 223 -11.69 4.88 10.20
C MET A 223 -11.76 3.97 8.96
N PRO A 224 -11.20 2.74 9.01
CA PRO A 224 -11.32 1.79 7.90
C PRO A 224 -12.75 1.60 7.41
N GLY A 225 -13.72 1.48 8.33
CA GLY A 225 -15.14 1.35 7.98
C GLY A 225 -15.72 2.56 7.24
N ASN A 226 -15.27 3.77 7.56
CA ASN A 226 -15.77 4.99 6.91
C ASN A 226 -15.31 5.10 5.46
N PHE A 227 -14.08 4.66 5.17
CA PHE A 227 -13.58 4.56 3.80
C PHE A 227 -14.36 3.53 2.96
N LEU A 228 -14.82 2.43 3.58
CA LEU A 228 -15.53 1.35 2.86
C LEU A 228 -17.03 1.59 2.69
N PHE A 229 -17.70 2.16 3.70
CA PHE A 229 -19.17 2.16 3.78
C PHE A 229 -19.81 3.56 3.82
N SER A 230 -19.05 4.60 4.18
CA SER A 230 -19.61 5.93 4.48
C SER A 230 -19.12 7.03 3.56
N SER A 231 -18.23 6.73 2.61
CA SER A 231 -17.65 7.69 1.68
C SER A 231 -18.15 7.46 0.24
N PRO A 232 -19.37 7.89 -0.12
CA PRO A 232 -19.95 7.64 -1.45
C PRO A 232 -19.11 8.22 -2.61
N ASN A 233 -18.33 9.26 -2.32
CA ASN A 233 -17.46 9.93 -3.31
C ASN A 233 -15.98 9.53 -3.21
N ALA A 234 -15.60 8.61 -2.32
CA ALA A 234 -14.22 8.13 -2.24
C ALA A 234 -14.03 6.95 -3.19
N ALA A 235 -13.36 7.21 -4.32
CA ALA A 235 -12.94 6.19 -5.25
C ALA A 235 -11.55 5.67 -4.85
N PHE A 236 -11.39 4.35 -4.80
CA PHE A 236 -10.12 3.69 -4.50
C PHE A 236 -9.68 2.81 -5.67
N PRO A 237 -8.37 2.78 -6.02
CA PRO A 237 -7.87 1.75 -6.91
C PRO A 237 -7.96 0.36 -6.26
N PRO A 238 -7.94 -0.72 -7.06
CA PRO A 238 -8.25 -2.05 -6.56
C PRO A 238 -7.41 -2.55 -5.37
N PRO A 239 -6.06 -2.39 -5.34
CA PRO A 239 -5.26 -2.80 -4.18
C PRO A 239 -5.66 -2.09 -2.89
N GLN A 240 -5.88 -0.78 -2.94
CA GLN A 240 -6.20 0.06 -1.78
C GLN A 240 -7.49 -0.40 -1.13
N GLN A 241 -8.55 -0.58 -1.93
CA GLN A 241 -9.83 -1.06 -1.41
C GLN A 241 -9.72 -2.47 -0.81
N TYR A 242 -8.94 -3.36 -1.45
CA TYR A 242 -8.74 -4.73 -0.97
C TYR A 242 -8.01 -4.74 0.38
N GLU A 243 -6.97 -3.93 0.54
CA GLU A 243 -6.23 -3.87 1.80
C GLU A 243 -7.02 -3.16 2.91
N ILE A 244 -7.76 -2.09 2.61
CA ILE A 244 -8.67 -1.48 3.61
C ILE A 244 -9.71 -2.51 4.07
N ALA A 245 -10.24 -3.34 3.18
CA ALA A 245 -11.18 -4.41 3.51
C ALA A 245 -10.57 -5.53 4.38
N ARG A 246 -9.26 -5.77 4.29
CA ARG A 246 -8.53 -6.65 5.23
C ARG A 246 -8.36 -5.99 6.58
N ILE A 247 -7.90 -4.74 6.59
CA ILE A 247 -7.62 -3.96 7.81
C ILE A 247 -8.90 -3.73 8.62
N ALA A 248 -10.02 -3.50 7.95
CA ALA A 248 -11.33 -3.33 8.58
C ALA A 248 -11.81 -4.54 9.40
N LYS A 249 -11.12 -5.70 9.32
CA LYS A 249 -11.35 -6.83 10.24
C LYS A 249 -10.79 -6.62 11.64
N PHE A 250 -9.91 -5.64 11.82
CA PHE A 250 -9.31 -5.30 13.10
C PHE A 250 -9.98 -4.05 13.67
N GLU A 251 -10.65 -4.19 14.81
CA GLU A 251 -11.21 -3.05 15.56
C GLU A 251 -10.15 -2.34 16.42
N SER A 252 -9.11 -3.07 16.82
CA SER A 252 -8.02 -2.57 17.64
C SER A 252 -6.73 -2.44 16.82
N ILE A 253 -6.09 -1.27 16.90
CA ILE A 253 -4.77 -1.02 16.34
C ILE A 253 -3.69 -1.92 16.95
N HIS A 254 -3.84 -2.34 18.21
CA HIS A 254 -2.88 -3.27 18.83
C HIS A 254 -2.97 -4.64 18.17
N ASN A 255 -4.19 -5.17 17.98
CA ASN A 255 -4.37 -6.44 17.29
C ASN A 255 -3.91 -6.37 15.82
N LEU A 256 -4.12 -5.22 15.17
CA LEU A 256 -3.60 -4.97 13.82
C LEU A 256 -2.06 -4.99 13.80
N LEU A 257 -1.42 -4.31 14.75
CA LEU A 257 0.04 -4.27 14.88
C LEU A 257 0.60 -5.66 15.19
N ASP A 258 0.08 -6.35 16.19
CA ASP A 258 0.51 -7.70 16.58
C ASP A 258 0.42 -8.66 15.38
N PHE A 259 -0.71 -8.61 14.66
CA PHE A 259 -0.88 -9.38 13.44
C PHE A 259 0.17 -9.03 12.38
N ALA A 260 0.45 -7.75 12.13
CA ALA A 260 1.42 -7.32 11.13
C ALA A 260 2.86 -7.71 11.50
N VAL A 261 3.23 -7.61 12.78
CA VAL A 261 4.52 -8.04 13.32
C VAL A 261 4.74 -9.53 13.06
N ASP A 262 3.75 -10.36 13.39
CA ASP A 262 3.88 -11.81 13.26
C ASP A 262 3.76 -12.27 11.80
N ARG A 263 2.75 -11.79 11.08
CA ARG A 263 2.55 -12.15 9.66
C ARG A 263 3.67 -11.63 8.77
N GLY A 264 4.25 -10.47 9.08
CA GLY A 264 5.37 -9.90 8.32
C GLY A 264 6.59 -10.83 8.24
N LYS A 265 6.80 -11.71 9.22
CA LYS A 265 7.89 -12.71 9.25
C LYS A 265 7.77 -13.76 8.13
N MET A 266 6.57 -13.96 7.60
CA MET A 266 6.28 -14.93 6.52
C MET A 266 6.54 -14.35 5.11
N GLY A 267 6.81 -13.05 5.00
CA GLY A 267 6.96 -12.36 3.71
C GLY A 267 5.64 -12.24 2.95
N VAL A 268 5.69 -11.81 1.69
CA VAL A 268 4.48 -11.56 0.88
C VAL A 268 4.47 -12.39 -0.40
N LEU A 269 3.28 -12.75 -0.86
CA LEU A 269 3.07 -13.31 -2.20
C LEU A 269 2.60 -12.22 -3.17
N LEU A 270 2.79 -12.49 -4.47
CA LEU A 270 2.38 -11.57 -5.52
C LEU A 270 0.88 -11.65 -5.77
N ASN A 271 0.18 -10.53 -5.59
CA ASN A 271 -1.20 -10.35 -6.04
C ASN A 271 -1.20 -9.75 -7.44
N LEU A 272 -1.37 -10.59 -8.46
CA LEU A 272 -1.60 -10.16 -9.84
C LEU A 272 -3.05 -10.47 -10.24
N PRO A 273 -3.93 -9.46 -10.37
CA PRO A 273 -5.29 -9.69 -10.85
C PRO A 273 -5.28 -10.07 -12.33
N ILE A 274 -6.05 -11.12 -12.68
CA ILE A 274 -6.27 -11.55 -14.07
C ILE A 274 -7.69 -11.17 -14.47
N GLN A 275 -7.81 -10.49 -15.61
CA GLN A 275 -9.12 -10.03 -16.09
C GLN A 275 -9.84 -11.16 -16.83
N VAL A 276 -11.09 -11.39 -16.46
CA VAL A 276 -12.08 -12.22 -17.14
C VAL A 276 -13.16 -11.30 -17.68
N GLU A 277 -13.37 -11.30 -19.00
CA GLU A 277 -14.49 -10.59 -19.64
C GLU A 277 -15.70 -11.52 -19.65
N LEU A 278 -16.87 -11.01 -19.25
CA LEU A 278 -18.13 -11.74 -19.11
C LEU A 278 -19.24 -10.98 -19.85
N GLN A 279 -20.42 -11.59 -20.01
CA GLN A 279 -21.52 -11.02 -20.78
C GLN A 279 -22.01 -9.66 -20.23
N ASP A 280 -22.04 -9.50 -18.91
CA ASP A 280 -22.62 -8.37 -18.17
C ASP A 280 -21.59 -7.54 -17.39
N GLY A 281 -20.30 -7.75 -17.67
CA GLY A 281 -19.23 -7.01 -17.02
C GLY A 281 -17.87 -7.70 -17.10
N LYS A 282 -17.00 -7.37 -16.14
CA LYS A 282 -15.68 -8.00 -16.03
C LYS A 282 -15.35 -8.35 -14.59
N VAL A 283 -14.53 -9.37 -14.42
CA VAL A 283 -14.06 -9.84 -13.13
C VAL A 283 -12.54 -9.83 -13.11
N HIS A 284 -11.94 -9.33 -12.04
CA HIS A 284 -10.53 -9.53 -11.75
C HIS A 284 -10.42 -10.66 -10.73
N VAL A 285 -10.03 -11.85 -11.19
CA VAL A 285 -9.72 -12.98 -10.30
C VAL A 285 -8.33 -12.80 -9.69
N LEU A 286 -8.18 -13.12 -8.41
CA LEU A 286 -6.93 -12.99 -7.64
C LEU A 286 -6.39 -14.38 -7.26
N PRO A 287 -5.12 -14.48 -6.85
CA PRO A 287 -4.56 -15.75 -6.37
C PRO A 287 -5.45 -16.42 -5.31
N GLY A 288 -5.60 -17.74 -5.41
CA GLY A 288 -6.47 -18.55 -4.57
C GLY A 288 -7.94 -18.62 -5.02
N ASP A 289 -8.34 -17.84 -6.02
CA ASP A 289 -9.61 -18.02 -6.69
C ASP A 289 -9.60 -19.30 -7.56
N SER A 290 -10.70 -20.06 -7.56
CA SER A 290 -10.82 -21.30 -8.35
C SER A 290 -10.72 -21.10 -9.86
N MET A 291 -10.98 -19.89 -10.35
CA MET A 291 -10.85 -19.50 -11.75
C MET A 291 -9.53 -18.78 -12.04
N TYR A 292 -8.62 -18.70 -11.05
CA TYR A 292 -7.28 -18.16 -11.26
C TYR A 292 -6.45 -19.14 -12.11
N PRO A 293 -5.78 -18.68 -13.19
CA PRO A 293 -5.08 -19.58 -14.09
C PRO A 293 -3.84 -20.22 -13.43
N ASN A 294 -3.64 -21.51 -13.68
CA ASN A 294 -2.45 -22.24 -13.19
C ASN A 294 -1.12 -21.69 -13.70
N LYS A 295 -1.13 -21.05 -14.88
CA LYS A 295 0.03 -20.36 -15.47
C LYS A 295 -0.31 -18.89 -15.70
N VAL A 296 0.48 -18.04 -15.06
CA VAL A 296 0.33 -16.59 -15.11
C VAL A 296 1.50 -16.00 -15.88
N ASN A 297 1.21 -15.17 -16.87
CA ASN A 297 2.24 -14.42 -17.60
C ASN A 297 2.33 -13.01 -17.04
N LEU A 298 3.53 -12.58 -16.63
CA LEU A 298 3.73 -11.25 -16.06
C LEU A 298 3.87 -10.15 -17.12
N LEU A 299 4.18 -10.51 -18.37
CA LEU A 299 4.54 -9.60 -19.44
C LEU A 299 3.41 -9.45 -20.47
N ASP A 300 2.96 -10.58 -21.01
CA ASP A 300 2.00 -10.60 -22.10
C ASP A 300 0.60 -10.31 -21.59
N LYS A 301 -0.17 -9.58 -22.40
CA LYS A 301 -1.58 -9.26 -22.11
C LYS A 301 -2.36 -10.57 -21.94
N GLN A 302 -2.87 -10.79 -20.74
CA GLN A 302 -3.64 -11.97 -20.38
C GLN A 302 -5.06 -11.51 -19.99
N ILE A 303 -6.02 -11.83 -20.85
CA ILE A 303 -7.45 -11.66 -20.62
C ILE A 303 -8.12 -12.99 -20.94
N ILE A 304 -8.99 -13.47 -20.05
CA ILE A 304 -9.80 -14.67 -20.28
C ILE A 304 -11.15 -14.20 -20.83
N ASP A 305 -11.54 -14.70 -21.98
CA ASP A 305 -12.85 -14.42 -22.57
C ASP A 305 -13.84 -15.49 -22.11
N ARG A 306 -14.88 -15.05 -21.39
CA ARG A 306 -16.04 -15.84 -20.97
C ARG A 306 -17.34 -15.06 -21.22
N THR A 307 -17.38 -14.31 -22.32
CA THR A 307 -18.55 -13.53 -22.73
C THR A 307 -19.79 -14.39 -23.08
N ASP A 308 -19.65 -15.72 -23.02
CA ASP A 308 -20.72 -16.72 -23.10
C ASP A 308 -21.61 -16.79 -21.85
N ILE A 309 -21.15 -16.27 -20.72
CA ILE A 309 -21.87 -16.35 -19.43
C ILE A 309 -21.87 -15.02 -18.67
N THR A 310 -22.85 -14.86 -17.80
CA THR A 310 -22.97 -13.74 -16.86
C THR A 310 -22.02 -13.89 -15.66
N ILE A 311 -21.79 -12.80 -14.92
CA ILE A 311 -21.11 -12.83 -13.62
C ILE A 311 -21.83 -13.75 -12.64
N SER A 312 -23.17 -13.82 -12.68
CA SER A 312 -23.93 -14.73 -11.81
C SER A 312 -23.59 -16.19 -12.10
N GLU A 313 -23.67 -16.61 -13.36
CA GLU A 313 -23.33 -17.98 -13.77
C GLU A 313 -21.84 -18.28 -13.50
N PHE A 314 -20.96 -17.29 -13.69
CA PHE A 314 -19.54 -17.41 -13.35
C PHE A 314 -19.31 -17.66 -11.84
N ARG A 315 -20.13 -17.07 -10.96
CA ARG A 315 -20.08 -17.34 -9.52
C ARG A 315 -20.50 -18.76 -9.20
N ASP A 316 -21.54 -19.27 -9.85
CA ASP A 316 -22.12 -20.58 -9.57
C ASP A 316 -21.14 -21.72 -9.89
N ILE A 317 -20.35 -21.56 -10.96
CA ILE A 317 -19.33 -22.55 -11.35
C ILE A 317 -18.01 -22.46 -10.54
N SER A 318 -17.87 -21.44 -9.68
CA SER A 318 -16.61 -21.13 -8.97
C SER A 318 -16.66 -21.57 -7.50
N PRO A 319 -16.04 -22.70 -7.09
CA PRO A 319 -16.13 -23.18 -5.71
C PRO A 319 -15.42 -22.29 -4.67
N ILE A 320 -14.30 -21.68 -5.03
CA ILE A 320 -13.53 -20.74 -4.19
C ILE A 320 -13.44 -19.40 -4.90
N LYS A 321 -13.71 -18.32 -4.18
CA LYS A 321 -13.77 -16.97 -4.75
C LYS A 321 -12.86 -16.02 -3.98
N ASN A 322 -11.95 -15.37 -4.70
CA ASN A 322 -11.15 -14.23 -4.26
C ASN A 322 -11.05 -13.28 -5.46
N ARG A 323 -12.05 -12.42 -5.63
CA ARG A 323 -12.21 -11.66 -6.88
C ARG A 323 -12.86 -10.31 -6.67
N MET A 324 -12.67 -9.45 -7.64
CA MET A 324 -13.34 -8.16 -7.75
C MET A 324 -14.21 -8.17 -8.99
N GLU A 325 -15.49 -7.86 -8.82
CA GLU A 325 -16.47 -7.94 -9.89
C GLU A 325 -16.93 -6.53 -10.25
N PHE A 326 -16.99 -6.23 -11.54
CA PHE A 326 -17.24 -4.89 -12.06
C PHE A 326 -18.43 -4.92 -13.02
N PHE A 327 -19.57 -4.42 -12.56
CA PHE A 327 -20.80 -4.29 -13.36
C PHE A 327 -20.84 -2.91 -14.02
N ASN A 328 -21.09 -2.85 -15.33
CA ASN A 328 -21.33 -1.63 -16.11
C ASN A 328 -20.42 -0.42 -15.74
N LEU A 329 -19.15 -0.69 -15.42
CA LEU A 329 -18.07 0.25 -15.03
C LEU A 329 -18.30 1.13 -13.79
N GLN A 330 -19.44 1.03 -13.09
CA GLN A 330 -19.78 1.91 -11.95
C GLN A 330 -19.87 1.19 -10.61
N VAL A 331 -20.14 -0.12 -10.60
CA VAL A 331 -20.38 -0.88 -9.37
C VAL A 331 -19.32 -1.97 -9.21
N LYS A 332 -18.57 -1.91 -8.10
CA LYS A 332 -17.63 -2.96 -7.70
C LYS A 332 -18.15 -3.75 -6.50
N GLU A 333 -18.08 -5.06 -6.61
CA GLU A 333 -18.17 -5.98 -5.47
C GLU A 333 -16.80 -6.60 -5.21
N LEU A 334 -16.38 -6.64 -3.94
CA LEU A 334 -15.25 -7.48 -3.51
C LEU A 334 -15.84 -8.77 -2.99
N TYR A 335 -15.74 -9.85 -3.77
CA TYR A 335 -16.37 -11.12 -3.48
C TYR A 335 -15.33 -12.12 -2.99
N VAL A 336 -15.48 -12.55 -1.73
CA VAL A 336 -14.58 -13.51 -1.08
C VAL A 336 -15.42 -14.60 -0.42
N GLN A 337 -15.15 -15.86 -0.77
CA GLN A 337 -15.88 -17.01 -0.26
C GLN A 337 -14.97 -18.25 -0.25
N ASN A 338 -14.96 -18.97 0.89
CA ASN A 338 -14.18 -20.20 1.09
C ASN A 338 -12.68 -20.03 0.78
N PHE A 339 -12.12 -18.85 1.06
CA PHE A 339 -10.74 -18.50 0.71
C PHE A 339 -9.91 -18.26 1.97
N ASP A 340 -8.78 -18.97 2.04
CA ASP A 340 -7.69 -18.74 2.99
C ASP A 340 -6.41 -18.41 2.22
N SER A 341 -5.63 -17.45 2.73
CA SER A 341 -4.39 -17.04 2.06
C SER A 341 -3.25 -18.00 2.37
N ALA A 342 -2.48 -18.38 1.35
CA ALA A 342 -1.35 -19.30 1.49
C ALA A 342 -0.18 -18.73 2.31
N ASP A 343 -0.11 -17.40 2.46
CA ASP A 343 0.92 -16.67 3.20
C ASP A 343 0.49 -16.26 4.61
N GLY A 344 -0.56 -16.89 5.16
CA GLY A 344 -1.09 -16.57 6.49
C GLY A 344 -1.84 -15.22 6.57
N HIS A 345 -2.05 -14.54 5.44
CA HIS A 345 -2.81 -13.31 5.40
C HIS A 345 -4.33 -13.57 5.54
N LEU A 346 -5.06 -12.62 6.12
CA LEU A 346 -6.53 -12.64 6.15
C LEU A 346 -7.15 -12.41 4.77
N ALA A 347 -8.25 -13.13 4.50
CA ALA A 347 -9.23 -12.73 3.49
C ALA A 347 -9.76 -11.31 3.78
N PRO A 348 -10.12 -10.48 2.77
CA PRO A 348 -10.83 -9.23 3.03
C PRO A 348 -12.28 -9.42 3.48
N LEU A 349 -12.90 -8.35 4.00
CA LEU A 349 -14.36 -8.26 4.11
C LEU A 349 -15.00 -8.30 2.72
N GLN A 350 -16.13 -8.99 2.60
CA GLN A 350 -16.95 -8.91 1.39
C GLN A 350 -17.60 -7.53 1.31
N LEU A 351 -17.49 -6.87 0.17
CA LEU A 351 -18.06 -5.54 -0.07
C LEU A 351 -19.05 -5.57 -1.23
N LYS A 352 -20.17 -4.85 -1.08
CA LYS A 352 -21.18 -4.66 -2.12
C LYS A 352 -21.37 -3.17 -2.38
N ASN A 353 -21.64 -2.79 -3.64
CA ASN A 353 -21.97 -1.41 -4.04
C ASN A 353 -20.91 -0.35 -3.70
N VAL A 354 -19.65 -0.55 -4.09
CA VAL A 354 -18.56 0.43 -3.81
C VAL A 354 -18.18 1.23 -5.07
N SER A 355 -17.96 2.55 -4.91
CA SER A 355 -17.57 3.51 -5.96
C SER A 355 -16.17 3.26 -6.53
N ILE A 356 -15.97 3.46 -7.83
CA ILE A 356 -14.74 3.08 -8.56
C ILE A 356 -13.88 4.28 -9.02
N ALA A 357 -12.57 4.09 -8.89
CA ALA A 357 -11.52 4.79 -9.62
C ALA A 357 -11.42 4.30 -11.07
N VAL A 358 -11.93 5.04 -12.07
CA VAL A 358 -11.76 4.65 -13.47
C VAL A 358 -10.48 5.26 -14.02
N ALA A 359 -9.46 4.43 -14.29
CA ALA A 359 -8.38 4.83 -15.19
C ALA A 359 -9.00 5.09 -16.57
N ARG A 360 -9.15 6.38 -16.94
CA ARG A 360 -9.57 6.73 -18.30
C ARG A 360 -8.61 6.03 -19.27
N LYS A 361 -9.14 5.17 -20.14
CA LYS A 361 -8.40 4.78 -21.35
C LYS A 361 -8.11 6.11 -22.04
N ASN A 362 -6.84 6.45 -22.23
CA ASN A 362 -6.50 7.39 -23.28
C ASN A 362 -6.96 6.72 -24.58
N SER A 363 -8.17 7.05 -25.03
CA SER A 363 -8.52 6.98 -26.43
C SER A 363 -7.49 7.87 -27.12
N LYS A 364 -6.48 7.25 -27.73
CA LYS A 364 -5.69 7.93 -28.74
C LYS A 364 -6.69 8.38 -29.81
N LEU A 365 -6.91 9.67 -29.88
CA LEU A 365 -7.12 10.38 -31.14
C LEU A 365 -5.79 11.04 -31.47
#